data_AF-A0A482VAP2-F1
#
_entry.id   AF-A0A482VAP2-F1
#
_cell.length_a   1.000
_cell.length_b   1.000
_cell.length_c   1.000
_cell.angle_alpha   90.00
_cell.angle_beta   90.00
_cell.angle_gamma   90.00
#
_symmetry.space_group_name_H-M   'P 1'
#
loop_
_entity.id
_entity.type
_entity.pdbx_description
1 polymer ?
#
loop_
_entity_poly.entity_id
_entity_poly.type
_entity_poly.pdbx_seq_one_letter_code
_entity_poly.pdbx_strand_id
1 'polypeptide(L)'
;MGSSQSALNFGAGPAKLPREVLSEVQSELLSFRDSGMSLMEMSHRSADYAVTGTWSGKAAKEAAKYGKVDLVFPKADKPGSIPPESTWTLNPDASYLYYCDNETVDGVEFPYVPNSNGVPIVCDMSSSIMTKHVDVAKFGAIIAGAQKNIGPAGVTLIIVREDLLGKPMKVCPSVFDFTHINKENSVHNTPATF
;
A
#
# COMPACT_ATOMS: atom_id res chain seq x y z
N MET A 1 14.75 -42.84 28.25
CA MET A 1 13.85 -41.66 28.23
C MET A 1 14.64 -40.50 28.82
N GLY A 2 15.22 -39.65 27.95
CA GLY A 2 16.01 -38.51 28.40
C GLY A 2 15.08 -37.39 28.85
N SER A 3 15.09 -37.07 30.14
CA SER A 3 14.40 -35.89 30.68
C SER A 3 15.07 -34.63 30.11
N SER A 4 14.38 -33.93 29.20
CA SER A 4 14.79 -32.61 28.73
C SER A 4 14.77 -31.64 29.92
N GLN A 5 15.95 -31.25 30.41
CA GLN A 5 16.08 -30.19 31.40
C GLN A 5 15.76 -28.85 30.72
N SER A 6 14.67 -28.19 31.13
CA SER A 6 14.39 -26.83 30.71
C SER A 6 15.36 -25.88 31.40
N ALA A 7 16.31 -25.32 30.66
CA ALA A 7 17.14 -24.23 31.12
C ALA A 7 16.26 -23.04 31.54
N LEU A 8 16.40 -22.58 32.78
CA LEU A 8 15.74 -21.38 33.28
C LEU A 8 16.58 -20.17 32.89
N ASN A 9 16.09 -19.37 31.95
CA ASN A 9 16.74 -18.15 31.52
C ASN A 9 16.56 -17.06 32.59
N PHE A 10 17.67 -16.60 33.17
CA PHE A 10 17.71 -15.46 34.09
C PHE A 10 18.66 -14.41 33.52
N GLY A 11 18.11 -13.24 33.16
CA GLY A 11 18.82 -12.03 32.80
C GLY A 11 18.22 -10.82 33.52
N ALA A 12 19.02 -9.77 33.73
CA ALA A 12 18.74 -8.64 34.62
C ALA A 12 17.57 -7.74 34.14
N GLY A 13 16.33 -8.10 34.51
CA GLY A 13 15.09 -7.29 34.49
C GLY A 13 14.53 -6.88 33.10
N PRO A 14 13.20 -6.61 32.96
CA PRO A 14 12.07 -6.92 33.84
C PRO A 14 11.38 -8.25 33.46
N ALA A 15 10.59 -8.77 34.41
CA ALA A 15 9.58 -9.83 34.32
C ALA A 15 9.91 -11.12 33.53
N LYS A 16 9.85 -12.25 34.25
CA LYS A 16 9.86 -13.60 33.69
C LYS A 16 8.63 -13.77 32.79
N LEU A 17 8.81 -13.70 31.46
CA LEU A 17 7.71 -13.98 30.53
C LEU A 17 7.35 -15.47 30.62
N PRO A 18 6.05 -15.82 30.74
CA PRO A 18 5.59 -17.20 30.69
C PRO A 18 6.07 -17.89 29.40
N ARG A 19 6.25 -19.21 29.46
CA ARG A 19 6.73 -19.99 28.32
C ARG A 19 5.77 -19.90 27.14
N GLU A 20 4.49 -19.80 27.44
CA GLU A 20 3.40 -19.62 26.49
C GLU A 20 3.60 -18.32 25.68
N VAL A 21 3.96 -17.22 26.35
CA VAL A 21 4.26 -15.93 25.70
C VAL A 21 5.54 -16.02 24.86
N LEU A 22 6.56 -16.74 25.33
CA LEU A 22 7.80 -16.95 24.55
C LEU A 22 7.55 -17.78 23.29
N SER A 23 6.68 -18.80 23.37
CA SER A 23 6.28 -19.61 22.21
C SER A 23 5.44 -18.81 21.21
N GLU A 24 4.53 -17.95 21.70
CA GLU A 24 3.78 -17.02 20.86
C GLU A 24 4.72 -16.04 20.14
N VAL A 25 5.60 -15.35 20.86
CA VAL A 25 6.60 -14.44 20.28
C VAL A 25 7.51 -15.15 19.30
N GLN A 26 7.95 -16.40 19.58
CA GLN A 26 8.74 -17.19 18.65
C GLN A 26 7.99 -17.46 17.33
N SER A 27 6.70 -17.78 17.40
CA SER A 27 5.88 -18.01 16.21
C SER A 27 5.63 -16.72 15.42
N GLU A 28 5.32 -15.63 16.12
CA GLU A 28 5.04 -14.33 15.52
C GLU A 28 6.29 -13.63 14.96
N LEU A 29 7.47 -13.92 15.51
CA LEU A 29 8.75 -13.50 14.94
C LEU A 29 8.98 -14.10 13.55
N LEU A 30 8.46 -15.28 13.25
CA LEU A 30 8.59 -15.92 11.94
C LEU A 30 7.47 -15.51 10.99
N SER A 31 6.24 -15.42 11.49
CA SER A 31 5.05 -15.01 10.73
C SER A 31 4.03 -14.41 11.69
N PHE A 32 3.93 -13.07 11.72
CA PHE A 32 3.00 -12.39 12.61
C PHE A 32 1.56 -12.67 12.17
N ARG A 33 0.77 -13.32 13.04
CA ARG A 33 -0.65 -13.63 12.80
C ARG A 33 -0.93 -14.28 11.42
N ASP A 34 -0.07 -15.22 11.02
CA ASP A 34 -0.16 -15.93 9.74
C ASP A 34 -0.07 -15.03 8.49
N SER A 35 0.48 -13.83 8.62
CA SER A 35 0.69 -12.90 7.49
C SER A 35 1.74 -13.38 6.49
N GLY A 36 2.58 -14.34 6.85
CA GLY A 36 3.74 -14.74 6.06
C GLY A 36 4.91 -13.75 6.13
N MET A 37 4.86 -12.77 7.04
CA MET A 37 5.90 -11.76 7.27
C MET A 37 6.38 -11.78 8.71
N SER A 38 7.70 -11.69 8.91
CA SER A 38 8.29 -11.58 10.26
C SER A 38 7.90 -10.25 10.91
N LEU A 39 7.68 -10.25 12.23
CA LEU A 39 7.53 -9.03 13.02
C LEU A 39 8.69 -8.03 12.80
N MET A 40 9.90 -8.53 12.52
CA MET A 40 11.09 -7.72 12.24
C MET A 40 11.10 -7.12 10.82
N GLU A 41 10.28 -7.67 9.92
CA GLU A 41 10.11 -7.23 8.53
C GLU A 41 8.88 -6.33 8.36
N MET A 42 7.99 -6.30 9.36
CA MET A 42 6.89 -5.36 9.41
C MET A 42 7.45 -3.94 9.54
N SER A 43 7.46 -3.22 8.42
CA SER A 43 7.72 -1.78 8.42
C SER A 43 6.77 -1.10 9.41
N HIS A 44 7.31 -0.33 10.36
CA HIS A 44 6.52 0.55 11.22
C HIS A 44 5.77 1.65 10.45
N ARG A 45 6.06 1.79 9.15
CA ARG A 45 5.46 2.82 8.31
C ARG A 45 4.11 2.34 7.81
N SER A 46 3.07 3.04 8.22
CA SER A 46 1.75 2.89 7.62
C SER A 46 1.71 3.51 6.22
N ALA A 47 0.63 3.26 5.50
CA ALA A 47 0.26 4.02 4.33
C ALA A 47 -1.00 4.82 4.63
N ASP A 48 -1.00 6.08 4.21
CA ASP A 48 -2.13 6.98 4.37
C ASP A 48 -3.10 6.80 3.19
N TYR A 49 -4.39 6.72 3.47
CA TYR A 49 -5.44 6.53 2.47
C TYR A 49 -6.53 7.59 2.58
N ALA A 50 -6.75 8.34 1.50
CA ALA A 50 -7.91 9.21 1.32
C ALA A 50 -9.05 8.42 0.66
N VAL A 51 -9.96 7.90 1.49
CA VAL A 51 -11.08 7.06 1.03
C VAL A 51 -12.32 7.90 0.75
N THR A 52 -12.57 8.20 -0.52
CA THR A 52 -13.68 9.04 -0.98
C THR A 52 -14.83 8.27 -1.61
N GLY A 53 -14.65 6.97 -1.87
CA GLY A 53 -15.68 6.12 -2.45
C GLY A 53 -15.33 4.64 -2.52
N THR A 54 -15.95 3.97 -3.50
CA THR A 54 -15.93 2.52 -3.66
C THR A 54 -14.55 1.96 -3.96
N TRP A 55 -13.79 2.60 -4.86
CA TRP A 55 -12.51 2.07 -5.33
C TRP A 55 -11.38 2.34 -4.34
N SER A 56 -11.26 3.56 -3.81
CA SER A 56 -10.32 3.86 -2.74
C SER A 56 -10.59 3.03 -1.48
N GLY A 57 -11.86 2.76 -1.16
CA GLY A 57 -12.23 1.88 -0.05
C GLY A 57 -11.80 0.42 -0.26
N LYS A 58 -11.88 -0.10 -1.50
CA LYS A 58 -11.36 -1.42 -1.84
C LYS A 58 -9.84 -1.45 -1.79
N ALA A 59 -9.17 -0.41 -2.29
CA ALA A 59 -7.71 -0.29 -2.25
C ALA A 59 -7.18 -0.27 -0.81
N ALA A 60 -7.79 0.52 0.09
CA ALA A 60 -7.44 0.56 1.51
C ALA A 60 -7.61 -0.82 2.17
N LYS A 61 -8.71 -1.51 1.87
CA LYS A 61 -8.96 -2.87 2.40
C LYS A 61 -7.92 -3.88 1.91
N GLU A 62 -7.51 -3.79 0.65
CA GLU A 62 -6.49 -4.68 0.08
C GLU A 62 -5.11 -4.39 0.68
N ALA A 63 -4.74 -3.12 0.81
CA ALA A 63 -3.46 -2.69 1.36
C ALA A 63 -3.25 -3.12 2.82
N ALA A 64 -4.34 -3.26 3.60
CA ALA A 64 -4.29 -3.78 4.96
C ALA A 64 -3.75 -5.22 5.08
N LYS A 65 -3.68 -5.97 3.97
CA LYS A 65 -3.01 -7.29 3.93
C LYS A 65 -1.49 -7.19 3.97
N TYR A 66 -0.93 -6.04 3.61
CA TYR A 66 0.51 -5.84 3.40
C TYR A 66 1.14 -4.84 4.38
N GLY A 67 0.33 -4.15 5.18
CA GLY A 67 0.81 -3.19 6.16
C GLY A 67 -0.32 -2.46 6.88
N LYS A 68 0.05 -1.55 7.78
CA LYS A 68 -0.91 -0.70 8.47
C LYS A 68 -1.46 0.36 7.50
N VAL A 69 -2.79 0.51 7.47
CA VAL A 69 -3.48 1.53 6.69
C VAL A 69 -4.09 2.54 7.65
N ASP A 70 -3.73 3.81 7.50
CA ASP A 70 -4.30 4.93 8.24
C ASP A 70 -5.22 5.72 7.30
N LEU A 71 -6.46 5.96 7.73
CA LEU A 71 -7.37 6.82 6.99
C LEU A 71 -7.09 8.26 7.37
N VAL A 72 -6.80 9.11 6.38
CA VAL A 72 -6.44 10.52 6.63
C VAL A 72 -7.62 11.35 7.10
N PHE A 73 -8.84 10.83 6.97
CA PHE A 73 -10.05 11.33 7.61
C PHE A 73 -10.99 10.14 7.89
N PRO A 74 -11.92 10.27 8.85
CA PRO A 74 -12.91 9.24 9.13
C PRO A 74 -13.71 8.88 7.88
N LYS A 75 -13.98 7.58 7.69
CA LYS A 75 -14.82 7.11 6.60
C LYS A 75 -16.22 7.74 6.73
N ALA A 76 -16.67 8.42 5.67
CA ALA A 76 -18.01 8.99 5.63
C ALA A 76 -19.09 7.90 5.59
N ASP A 77 -20.26 8.18 6.17
CA ASP A 77 -21.43 7.30 6.14
C ASP A 77 -21.96 7.07 4.71
N LYS A 78 -21.76 8.06 3.84
CA LYS A 78 -22.08 7.97 2.40
C LYS A 78 -20.87 8.42 1.58
N PRO A 79 -20.48 7.68 0.53
CA PRO A 79 -19.61 8.19 -0.51
C PRO A 79 -20.20 9.47 -1.12
N GLY A 80 -19.37 10.37 -1.63
CA GLY A 80 -19.87 11.55 -2.34
C GLY A 80 -19.19 12.88 -2.04
N SER A 81 -18.20 12.93 -1.15
CA SER A 81 -17.50 14.18 -0.86
C SER A 81 -16.03 13.96 -0.50
N ILE A 82 -15.21 14.95 -0.85
CA ILE A 82 -13.82 15.05 -0.43
C ILE A 82 -13.82 16.04 0.74
N PRO A 83 -13.51 15.61 1.99
CA PRO A 83 -13.41 16.53 3.11
C PRO A 83 -12.35 17.61 2.84
N PRO A 84 -12.53 18.84 3.35
CA PRO A 84 -11.54 19.89 3.20
C PRO A 84 -10.16 19.40 3.62
N GLU A 85 -9.14 19.64 2.80
CA GLU A 85 -7.79 19.12 3.05
C GLU A 85 -7.21 19.52 4.41
N SER A 86 -7.63 20.67 4.94
CA SER A 86 -7.25 21.14 6.28
C SER A 86 -7.75 20.26 7.43
N THR A 87 -8.70 19.36 7.19
CA THR A 87 -9.20 18.41 8.20
C THR A 87 -8.47 17.07 8.18
N TRP A 88 -7.56 16.88 7.21
CA TRP A 88 -6.85 15.62 7.05
C TRP A 88 -5.76 15.48 8.10
N THR A 89 -5.62 14.28 8.65
CA THR A 89 -4.52 13.90 9.53
C THR A 89 -3.56 13.04 8.75
N LEU A 90 -2.45 13.63 8.31
CA LEU A 90 -1.39 12.95 7.57
C LEU A 90 -0.29 12.48 8.53
N ASN A 91 0.19 11.26 8.31
CA ASN A 91 1.35 10.73 9.00
C ASN A 91 2.64 11.11 8.23
N PRO A 92 3.53 11.93 8.82
CA PRO A 92 4.79 12.34 8.15
C PRO A 92 5.73 11.16 7.88
N ASP A 93 5.57 10.04 8.60
CA ASP A 93 6.36 8.82 8.43
C ASP A 93 5.66 7.77 7.52
N ALA A 94 4.53 8.12 6.90
CA ALA A 94 3.83 7.24 5.98
C ALA A 94 4.72 6.86 4.79
N SER A 95 4.56 5.62 4.32
CA SER A 95 5.27 5.13 3.13
C SER A 95 4.81 5.85 1.86
N TYR A 96 3.51 6.15 1.79
CA TYR A 96 2.88 6.92 0.73
C TYR A 96 1.50 7.43 1.20
N LEU A 97 0.98 8.44 0.49
CA LEU A 97 -0.43 8.83 0.50
C LEU A 97 -1.10 8.24 -0.75
N TYR A 98 -2.19 7.50 -0.57
CA TYR A 98 -3.02 6.97 -1.65
C TYR A 98 -4.34 7.71 -1.77
N TYR A 99 -4.75 8.00 -3.00
CA TYR A 99 -6.12 8.41 -3.31
C TYR A 99 -6.57 7.91 -4.69
N CYS A 100 -7.89 7.83 -4.89
CA CYS A 100 -8.49 7.58 -6.21
C CYS A 100 -8.93 8.93 -6.79
N ASP A 101 -8.40 9.30 -7.96
CA ASP A 101 -8.66 10.61 -8.58
C ASP A 101 -10.12 10.77 -9.00
N ASN A 102 -10.75 9.69 -9.47
CA ASN A 102 -12.16 9.67 -9.85
C ASN A 102 -12.86 8.38 -9.39
N GLU A 103 -13.72 8.49 -8.40
CA GLU A 103 -14.58 7.42 -7.91
C GLU A 103 -15.74 7.18 -8.88
N THR A 104 -15.54 6.28 -9.84
CA THR A 104 -16.46 6.08 -10.97
C THR A 104 -17.89 5.72 -10.57
N VAL A 105 -18.05 5.00 -9.46
CA VAL A 105 -19.38 4.56 -8.97
C VAL A 105 -20.08 5.69 -8.24
N ASP A 106 -19.33 6.49 -7.50
CA ASP A 106 -19.85 7.46 -6.53
C ASP A 106 -19.87 8.90 -7.08
N GLY A 107 -19.25 9.14 -8.25
CA GLY A 107 -19.25 10.44 -8.91
C GLY A 107 -18.41 11.49 -8.19
N VAL A 108 -17.32 11.07 -7.52
CA VAL A 108 -16.42 11.97 -6.78
C VAL A 108 -15.09 12.07 -7.51
N GLU A 109 -14.78 13.24 -8.06
CA GLU A 109 -13.51 13.52 -8.70
C GLU A 109 -12.72 14.57 -7.90
N PHE A 110 -11.41 14.33 -7.74
CA PHE A 110 -10.50 15.28 -7.14
C PHE A 110 -10.29 16.48 -8.07
N PRO A 111 -10.59 17.71 -7.61
CA PRO A 111 -10.37 18.92 -8.40
C PRO A 111 -8.92 19.41 -8.36
N TYR A 112 -8.07 18.76 -7.55
CA TYR A 112 -6.66 19.11 -7.36
C TYR A 112 -5.86 17.90 -6.90
N VAL A 113 -4.53 18.00 -6.99
CA VAL A 113 -3.61 17.02 -6.38
C VAL A 113 -3.42 17.40 -4.90
N PRO A 114 -3.74 16.52 -3.93
CA PRO A 114 -3.59 16.82 -2.51
C PRO A 114 -2.11 17.02 -2.13
N ASN A 115 -1.85 17.88 -1.15
CA ASN A 115 -0.54 18.05 -0.55
C ASN A 115 -0.28 16.92 0.46
N SER A 116 0.70 16.08 0.17
CA SER A 116 1.12 14.97 1.02
C SER A 116 2.17 15.33 2.07
N ASN A 117 2.52 16.61 2.21
CA ASN A 117 3.62 17.09 3.06
C ASN A 117 4.96 16.39 2.80
N GLY A 118 5.25 16.08 1.53
CA GLY A 118 6.52 15.49 1.08
C GLY A 118 6.53 13.95 1.02
N VAL A 119 5.49 13.28 1.53
CA VAL A 119 5.30 11.83 1.38
C VAL A 119 4.96 11.51 -0.09
N PRO A 120 5.47 10.42 -0.69
CA PRO A 120 5.12 10.06 -2.06
C PRO A 120 3.61 9.86 -2.26
N ILE A 121 3.07 10.33 -3.39
CA ILE A 121 1.66 10.15 -3.74
C ILE A 121 1.49 8.96 -4.70
N VAL A 122 0.57 8.06 -4.36
CA VAL A 122 0.09 6.99 -5.26
C VAL A 122 -1.34 7.31 -5.66
N CYS A 123 -1.62 7.37 -6.96
CA CYS A 123 -2.93 7.77 -7.45
C CYS A 123 -3.53 6.74 -8.41
N ASP A 124 -4.76 6.30 -8.14
CA ASP A 124 -5.57 5.57 -9.11
C ASP A 124 -6.30 6.55 -10.02
N MET A 125 -5.90 6.57 -11.29
CA MET A 125 -6.49 7.37 -12.36
C MET A 125 -7.20 6.50 -13.40
N SER A 126 -7.62 5.28 -13.06
CA SER A 126 -8.22 4.35 -14.02
C SER A 126 -9.34 4.98 -14.85
N SER A 127 -10.24 5.75 -14.23
CA SER A 127 -11.35 6.42 -14.95
C SER A 127 -11.11 7.90 -15.32
N SER A 128 -9.94 8.47 -15.05
CA SER A 128 -9.63 9.88 -15.34
C SER A 128 -8.32 10.10 -16.10
N ILE A 129 -7.48 9.08 -16.27
CA ILE A 129 -6.22 9.19 -17.01
C ILE A 129 -6.51 9.68 -18.44
N MET A 130 -5.74 10.66 -18.94
CA MET A 130 -5.95 11.30 -20.24
C MET A 130 -7.26 12.11 -20.41
N THR A 131 -8.01 12.40 -19.35
CA THR A 131 -9.18 13.31 -19.41
C THR A 131 -8.81 14.77 -19.15
N LYS A 132 -7.69 15.00 -18.45
CA LYS A 132 -7.18 16.32 -18.04
C LYS A 132 -5.65 16.32 -18.05
N HIS A 133 -5.04 17.50 -18.06
CA HIS A 133 -3.60 17.64 -17.90
C HIS A 133 -3.20 17.24 -16.48
N VAL A 134 -2.16 16.39 -16.36
CA VAL A 134 -1.64 15.91 -15.07
C VAL A 134 -0.18 16.31 -14.96
N ASP A 135 0.16 17.00 -13.86
CA ASP A 135 1.55 17.25 -13.48
C ASP A 135 2.14 15.99 -12.84
N VAL A 136 2.70 15.11 -13.67
CA VAL A 136 3.22 13.79 -13.26
C VAL A 136 4.33 13.91 -12.19
N ALA A 137 5.07 15.03 -12.16
CA ALA A 137 6.15 15.22 -11.20
C ALA A 137 5.70 15.25 -9.74
N LYS A 138 4.39 15.51 -9.48
CA LYS A 138 3.81 15.48 -8.14
C LYS A 138 3.58 14.06 -7.60
N PHE A 139 3.65 13.04 -8.45
CA PHE A 139 3.29 11.68 -8.10
C PHE A 139 4.53 10.82 -7.88
N GLY A 140 4.44 9.92 -6.89
CA GLY A 140 5.35 8.78 -6.78
C GLY A 140 4.93 7.66 -7.74
N ALA A 141 3.63 7.38 -7.82
CA ALA A 141 3.08 6.45 -8.80
C ALA A 141 1.67 6.84 -9.27
N ILE A 142 1.36 6.53 -10.53
CA ILE A 142 0.02 6.62 -11.13
C ILE A 142 -0.34 5.24 -11.68
N ILE A 143 -1.55 4.79 -11.40
CA ILE A 143 -2.09 3.49 -11.81
C ILE A 143 -3.36 3.73 -12.63
N ALA A 144 -3.47 3.11 -13.80
CA ALA A 144 -4.70 3.19 -14.58
C ALA A 144 -4.95 1.92 -15.42
N GLY A 145 -6.07 1.25 -15.17
CA GLY A 145 -6.57 0.21 -16.09
C GLY A 145 -7.01 0.84 -17.42
N ALA A 146 -6.56 0.29 -18.55
CA ALA A 146 -6.80 0.94 -19.85
C ALA A 146 -8.28 0.98 -20.26
N GLN A 147 -9.06 -0.03 -19.85
CA GLN A 147 -10.45 -0.30 -20.25
C GLN A 147 -11.49 0.78 -19.96
N LYS A 148 -11.11 1.83 -19.25
CA LYS A 148 -12.01 2.92 -18.89
C LYS A 148 -11.89 4.09 -19.86
N ASN A 149 -10.68 4.49 -20.23
CA ASN A 149 -10.48 5.71 -21.00
C ASN A 149 -9.42 5.63 -22.12
N ILE A 150 -8.49 4.68 -22.07
CA ILE A 150 -7.29 4.70 -22.93
C ILE A 150 -7.04 3.41 -23.73
N GLY A 151 -7.94 2.42 -23.66
CA GLY A 151 -7.80 1.19 -24.42
C GLY A 151 -8.76 0.08 -23.99
N PRO A 152 -8.49 -1.18 -24.41
CA PRO A 152 -9.28 -2.35 -24.03
C PRO A 152 -8.90 -2.88 -22.63
N ALA A 153 -9.71 -3.81 -22.12
CA ALA A 153 -9.37 -4.58 -20.92
C ALA A 153 -8.23 -5.57 -21.18
N GLY A 154 -7.35 -5.75 -20.20
CA GLY A 154 -6.21 -6.67 -20.27
C GLY A 154 -4.86 -6.02 -20.03
N VAL A 155 -4.78 -4.68 -19.96
CA VAL A 155 -3.54 -3.94 -19.68
C VAL A 155 -3.78 -2.83 -18.65
N THR A 156 -2.78 -2.61 -17.79
CA THR A 156 -2.76 -1.53 -16.79
C THR A 156 -1.52 -0.69 -17.02
N LEU A 157 -1.71 0.62 -17.20
CA LEU A 157 -0.64 1.61 -17.24
C LEU A 157 -0.15 1.88 -15.80
N ILE A 158 1.16 1.79 -15.60
CA ILE A 158 1.83 2.20 -14.37
C ILE A 158 2.88 3.24 -14.75
N ILE A 159 2.81 4.41 -14.13
CA ILE A 159 3.88 5.41 -14.15
C ILE A 159 4.45 5.43 -12.74
N VAL A 160 5.75 5.17 -12.59
CA VAL A 160 6.39 5.11 -11.27
C VAL A 160 7.70 5.90 -11.30
N ARG A 161 7.97 6.63 -10.22
CA ARG A 161 9.20 7.41 -10.06
C ARG A 161 10.38 6.48 -9.75
N GLU A 162 11.50 6.65 -10.46
CA GLU A 162 12.63 5.70 -10.43
C GLU A 162 13.26 5.54 -9.03
N ASP A 163 13.28 6.60 -8.21
CA ASP A 163 13.82 6.57 -6.83
C ASP A 163 12.99 5.70 -5.86
N LEU A 164 11.78 5.30 -6.26
CA LEU A 164 10.91 4.42 -5.49
C LEU A 164 11.12 2.93 -5.82
N LEU A 165 11.92 2.61 -6.83
CA LEU A 165 12.25 1.23 -7.19
C LEU A 165 13.23 0.59 -6.18
N GLY A 166 13.35 -0.74 -6.23
CA GLY A 166 14.31 -1.53 -5.45
C GLY A 166 13.86 -1.89 -4.03
N LYS A 167 12.60 -1.61 -3.68
CA LYS A 167 12.04 -1.87 -2.35
C LYS A 167 10.76 -2.74 -2.36
N PRO A 168 10.61 -3.76 -3.23
CA PRO A 168 9.44 -4.63 -3.17
C PRO A 168 9.44 -5.43 -1.86
N MET A 169 8.26 -5.72 -1.33
CA MET A 169 8.12 -6.73 -0.26
C MET A 169 8.53 -8.10 -0.79
N LYS A 170 9.09 -8.97 0.07
CA LYS A 170 9.51 -10.33 -0.32
C LYS A 170 8.38 -11.18 -0.90
N VAL A 171 7.14 -10.91 -0.48
CA VAL A 171 5.94 -11.61 -0.97
C VAL A 171 5.45 -11.09 -2.32
N CYS A 172 6.02 -10.00 -2.84
CA CYS A 172 5.62 -9.43 -4.13
C CYS A 172 6.01 -10.40 -5.27
N PRO A 173 5.04 -10.87 -6.07
CA PRO A 173 5.36 -11.67 -7.25
C PRO A 173 6.21 -10.88 -8.24
N SER A 174 7.14 -11.54 -8.94
CA SER A 174 8.04 -10.88 -9.90
C SER A 174 7.32 -10.09 -10.99
N VAL A 175 6.15 -10.57 -11.43
CA VAL A 175 5.28 -9.91 -12.42
C VAL A 175 4.70 -8.58 -11.92
N PHE A 176 4.74 -8.31 -10.61
CA PHE A 176 4.29 -7.06 -9.98
C PHE A 176 5.43 -6.26 -9.34
N ASP A 177 6.69 -6.74 -9.43
CA ASP A 177 7.86 -5.97 -8.97
C ASP A 177 8.27 -4.96 -10.04
N PHE A 178 7.93 -3.69 -9.81
CA PHE A 178 8.27 -2.61 -10.74
C PHE A 178 9.77 -2.44 -10.99
N THR A 179 10.63 -2.83 -10.05
CA THR A 179 12.09 -2.83 -10.25
C THR A 179 12.47 -3.81 -11.36
N HIS A 180 11.90 -5.01 -11.27
CA HIS A 180 12.14 -6.10 -12.20
C HIS A 180 11.54 -5.78 -13.57
N ILE A 181 10.28 -5.32 -13.60
CA ILE A 181 9.59 -4.92 -14.83
C ILE A 181 10.30 -3.76 -15.55
N ASN A 182 10.81 -2.77 -14.80
CA ASN A 182 11.59 -1.66 -15.38
C ASN A 182 12.90 -2.15 -16.00
N LYS A 183 13.66 -3.01 -15.28
CA LYS A 183 14.90 -3.59 -15.79
C LYS A 183 14.70 -4.36 -17.09
N GLU A 184 13.54 -5.01 -17.23
CA GLU A 184 13.18 -5.79 -18.41
C GLU A 184 12.33 -5.01 -19.41
N ASN A 185 12.23 -3.68 -19.31
CA ASN A 185 11.49 -2.82 -20.24
C ASN A 185 10.07 -3.32 -20.56
N SER A 186 9.35 -3.80 -19.54
CA SER A 186 8.00 -4.37 -19.68
C SER A 186 7.89 -5.61 -20.58
N VAL A 187 9.01 -6.30 -20.85
CA VAL A 187 9.04 -7.57 -21.60
C VAL A 187 9.52 -8.74 -20.74
N HIS A 188 9.15 -8.74 -19.45
CA HIS A 188 9.42 -9.86 -18.53
C HIS A 188 8.85 -11.18 -19.02
N ASN A 189 7.64 -11.11 -19.58
CA ASN A 189 6.97 -12.16 -20.30
C ASN A 189 6.30 -11.56 -21.53
N THR A 190 5.51 -12.36 -22.25
CA THR A 190 4.78 -11.89 -23.44
C THR A 190 3.89 -10.69 -23.05
N PRO A 191 4.10 -9.51 -23.63
CA PRO A 191 3.26 -8.34 -23.34
C PRO A 191 1.84 -8.53 -23.88
N ALA A 192 0.90 -7.74 -23.36
CA ALA A 192 -0.47 -7.73 -23.85
C ALA A 192 -0.54 -7.08 -25.24
N THR A 193 -0.46 -7.91 -26.29
CA THR A 193 -0.50 -7.48 -27.70
C THR A 193 -1.67 -8.12 -28.43
N PHE A 194 -2.68 -7.34 -28.83
CA PHE A 194 -3.75 -7.73 -29.76
C PHE A 194 -4.36 -6.50 -30.43
#